data_AF-A0AAD4HL13-F1
#
_entry.id   AF-A0AAD4HL13-F1
#
_cell.length_a   1.000
_cell.length_b   1.000
_cell.length_c   1.000
_cell.angle_alpha   90.00
_cell.angle_beta   90.00
_cell.angle_gamma   90.00
#
_symmetry.space_group_name_H-M   'P 1'
#
loop_
_entity.id
_entity.type
_entity.pdbx_description
1 polymer ?
#
loop_
_entity_poly.entity_id
_entity_poly.type
_entity_poly.pdbx_seq_one_letter_code
_entity_poly.pdbx_strand_id
1 'polypeptide(L)'
;VSLVTGFFISCLDKIGRKIRQKDIPFGNIQLITSGDFLQLPLITPKNSSPDFAFMSTSWMDMFTQNIRLTTAYCQQSPSRFR
;
A
#
# COMPACT_ATOMS: atom_id res chain seq x y z
N VAL A 1 0.37 -4.68 0.84
CA VAL A 1 -0.46 -3.45 0.91
C VAL A 1 -1.62 -3.40 -0.10
N SER A 2 -1.65 -4.28 -1.11
CA SER A 2 -2.62 -4.26 -2.21
C SER A 2 -4.09 -4.48 -1.86
N LEU A 3 -4.37 -5.15 -0.74
CA LEU A 3 -5.73 -5.38 -0.23
C LEU A 3 -6.23 -4.30 0.74
N VAL A 4 -5.42 -3.27 0.99
CA VAL A 4 -5.77 -2.19 1.92
C VAL A 4 -6.53 -1.11 1.18
N THR A 5 -7.62 -0.62 1.79
CA THR A 5 -8.43 0.45 1.21
C THR A 5 -7.89 1.84 1.55
N GLY A 6 -8.21 2.83 0.73
CA GLY A 6 -7.89 4.25 1.00
C GLY A 6 -8.51 4.75 2.30
N PHE A 7 -9.74 4.33 2.59
CA PHE A 7 -10.41 4.59 3.87
C PHE A 7 -9.60 4.05 5.06
N PHE A 8 -9.14 2.80 4.98
CA PHE A 8 -8.43 2.16 6.09
C PHE A 8 -7.12 2.87 6.40
N ILE A 9 -6.35 3.23 5.37
CA ILE A 9 -5.09 3.96 5.56
C ILE A 9 -5.32 5.36 6.13
N SER A 10 -6.36 6.05 5.71
CA SER A 10 -6.72 7.36 6.26
C SER A 10 -7.17 7.27 7.72
N CYS A 11 -7.81 6.17 8.11
CA CYS A 11 -8.15 5.90 9.50
C CYS A 11 -6.89 5.65 10.34
N LEU A 12 -5.96 4.83 9.85
CA LEU A 12 -4.69 4.56 10.53
C LEU A 12 -3.85 5.83 10.70
N ASP A 13 -3.79 6.70 9.70
CA ASP A 13 -3.13 8.02 9.80
C ASP A 13 -3.72 8.86 10.94
N LYS A 14 -5.06 9.00 10.97
CA LYS A 14 -5.76 9.72 12.04
C LYS A 14 -5.45 9.14 13.42
N ILE A 15 -5.41 7.81 13.54
CA ILE A 15 -5.06 7.13 14.79
C ILE A 15 -3.60 7.42 15.18
N GLY A 16 -2.67 7.30 14.24
CA GLY A 16 -1.24 7.61 14.45
C GLY A 16 -1.02 9.04 14.93
N ARG A 17 -1.64 10.02 14.26
CA ARG A 17 -1.61 11.43 14.65
C ARG A 17 -2.14 11.66 16.07
N LYS A 18 -3.28 11.05 16.40
CA LYS A 18 -3.91 11.16 17.74
C LYS A 18 -3.06 10.54 18.84
N ILE A 19 -2.57 9.31 18.65
CA ILE A 19 -1.75 8.61 19.65
C ILE A 19 -0.44 9.38 19.88
N ARG A 20 0.15 9.91 18.80
CA ARG A 20 1.43 10.61 18.88
C ARG A 20 1.32 12.06 19.30
N GLN A 21 0.10 12.62 19.30
CA GLN A 21 -0.18 14.05 19.49
C GLN A 21 0.63 14.93 18.53
N LYS A 22 0.76 14.49 17.28
CA LYS A 22 1.48 15.21 16.23
C LYS A 22 0.65 15.22 14.95
N ASP A 23 0.33 16.40 14.44
CA ASP A 23 -0.42 16.58 13.20
C ASP A 23 0.52 16.57 11.96
N ILE A 24 1.25 15.48 11.83
CA ILE A 24 2.11 15.18 10.68
C ILE A 24 1.82 13.75 10.22
N PRO A 25 2.09 13.38 8.96
CA PRO A 25 1.72 12.09 8.41
C PRO A 25 2.08 10.93 9.34
N PHE A 26 1.07 10.10 9.65
CA PHE A 26 1.10 8.97 10.57
C PHE A 26 1.69 9.25 11.96
N GLY A 27 1.68 10.51 12.41
CA GLY A 27 2.29 10.90 13.68
C GLY A 27 3.83 10.78 13.72
N ASN A 28 4.49 10.93 12.55
CA ASN A 28 5.95 10.78 12.35
C ASN A 28 6.48 9.36 12.49
N ILE A 29 5.62 8.36 12.40
CA ILE A 29 6.06 6.97 12.40
C ILE A 29 6.62 6.67 11.01
N GLN A 30 7.84 6.12 10.96
CA GLN A 30 8.43 5.68 9.71
C GLN A 30 7.66 4.48 9.16
N LEU A 31 7.08 4.65 7.98
CA LEU A 31 6.31 3.61 7.31
C LEU A 31 7.14 2.95 6.21
N ILE A 32 7.19 1.61 6.25
CA ILE A 32 7.74 0.80 5.15
C ILE A 32 6.63 -0.14 4.74
N THR A 33 6.21 -0.04 3.48
CA THR A 33 5.20 -0.95 2.92
C THR A 33 5.71 -1.60 1.65
N SER A 34 5.22 -2.81 1.40
CA SER A 34 5.51 -3.57 0.19
C SER A 34 4.23 -4.29 -0.26
N GLY A 35 4.13 -4.53 -1.56
CA GLY A 35 3.05 -5.25 -2.19
C GLY A 35 2.97 -4.95 -3.68
N ASP A 36 2.01 -5.59 -4.32
CA ASP A 36 1.79 -5.49 -5.76
C ASP A 36 0.28 -5.32 -6.01
N PHE A 37 -0.09 -4.16 -6.54
CA PHE A 37 -1.48 -3.80 -6.84
C PHE A 37 -2.03 -4.50 -8.09
N LEU A 38 -1.18 -5.20 -8.87
CA LEU A 38 -1.60 -5.96 -10.04
C LEU A 38 -1.90 -7.44 -9.75
N GLN A 39 -1.64 -7.91 -8.51
CA GLN A 39 -1.86 -9.32 -8.15
C GLN A 39 -3.33 -9.68 -7.96
N LEU A 40 -3.98 -9.03 -6.99
CA LEU A 40 -5.37 -9.31 -6.61
C LEU A 40 -6.16 -8.01 -6.64
N PRO A 41 -7.34 -8.00 -7.28
CA PRO A 41 -8.25 -6.87 -7.18
C PRO A 41 -8.72 -6.74 -5.73
N LEU A 42 -8.98 -5.50 -5.30
CA LEU A 42 -9.60 -5.26 -4.00
C LEU A 42 -10.95 -5.95 -3.89
N ILE A 43 -11.26 -6.44 -2.70
CA ILE A 43 -12.59 -6.94 -2.38
C ILE A 43 -13.49 -5.72 -2.18
N THR A 44 -14.29 -5.40 -3.18
CA THR A 44 -15.23 -4.28 -3.14
C THR A 44 -16.67 -4.76 -2.98
N PRO A 45 -17.52 -4.03 -2.25
CA PRO A 45 -18.96 -4.25 -2.29
C PRO A 45 -19.50 -4.18 -3.72
N LYS A 46 -20.56 -4.96 -4.02
CA LYS A 46 -21.23 -4.94 -5.34
C LYS A 46 -21.63 -3.51 -5.70
N ASN A 47 -21.37 -3.10 -6.95
CA ASN A 47 -21.64 -1.77 -7.51
C ASN A 47 -20.84 -0.60 -6.90
N SER A 48 -19.69 -0.86 -6.28
CA SER A 48 -18.77 0.19 -5.82
C SER A 48 -17.46 0.19 -6.60
N SER A 49 -16.87 1.37 -6.78
CA SER A 49 -15.53 1.51 -7.34
C SER A 49 -14.47 1.06 -6.32
N PRO A 50 -13.37 0.42 -6.76
CA PRO A 50 -12.30 0.05 -5.87
C PRO A 50 -11.61 1.26 -5.26
N ASP A 51 -11.57 1.29 -3.93
CA ASP A 51 -10.88 2.30 -3.13
C ASP A 51 -9.48 1.80 -2.77
N PHE A 52 -8.52 1.92 -3.69
CA PHE A 52 -7.15 1.50 -3.42
C PHE A 52 -6.45 2.43 -2.42
N ALA A 53 -5.62 1.84 -1.55
CA ALA A 53 -4.74 2.56 -0.64
C ALA A 53 -4.03 3.77 -1.28
N PHE A 54 -3.46 3.58 -2.48
CA PHE A 54 -2.73 4.63 -3.22
C PHE A 54 -3.61 5.78 -3.76
N MET A 55 -4.93 5.62 -3.77
CA MET A 55 -5.87 6.67 -4.20
C MET A 55 -6.15 7.68 -3.08
N SER A 56 -5.82 7.36 -1.82
CA SER A 56 -6.06 8.26 -0.70
C SER A 56 -5.05 9.41 -0.65
N THR A 57 -5.50 10.59 -0.23
CA THR A 57 -4.60 11.75 0.01
C THR A 57 -3.57 11.44 1.09
N SER A 58 -4.01 10.75 2.15
CA SER A 58 -3.14 10.29 3.23
C SER A 58 -1.95 9.48 2.70
N TRP A 59 -2.17 8.60 1.70
CA TRP A 59 -1.08 7.84 1.08
C TRP A 59 -0.05 8.73 0.40
N MET A 60 -0.51 9.74 -0.35
CA MET A 60 0.38 10.67 -1.04
C MET A 60 1.25 11.47 -0.06
N ASP A 61 0.70 11.83 1.10
CA ASP A 61 1.42 12.55 2.14
C ASP A 61 2.45 11.66 2.89
N MET A 62 2.15 10.37 3.03
CA MET A 62 2.98 9.42 3.78
C MET A 62 4.14 8.82 2.96
N PHE A 63 3.91 8.52 1.69
CA PHE A 63 4.84 7.74 0.86
C PHE A 63 5.48 8.60 -0.24
N THR A 64 6.51 9.34 0.14
CA THR A 64 7.30 10.17 -0.78
C THR A 64 8.30 9.36 -1.62
N GLN A 65 8.71 8.19 -1.13
CA GLN A 65 9.63 7.29 -1.83
C GLN A 65 8.93 6.02 -2.26
N ASN A 66 9.04 5.69 -3.55
CA ASN A 66 8.52 4.46 -4.14
C ASN A 66 9.64 3.76 -4.90
N ILE A 67 9.89 2.50 -4.57
CA ILE A 67 10.92 1.67 -5.22
C ILE A 67 10.21 0.52 -5.92
N ARG A 68 10.47 0.36 -7.22
CA ARG A 68 9.96 -0.77 -8.01
C ARG A 68 11.03 -1.85 -8.12
N LEU A 69 10.72 -3.05 -7.64
CA LEU A 69 11.53 -4.24 -7.91
C LEU A 69 11.16 -4.80 -9.28
N THR A 70 12.15 -5.00 -10.15
CA THR A 70 11.94 -5.43 -11.55
C THR A 70 12.39 -6.86 -11.83
N THR A 71 13.26 -7.42 -11.00
CA THR A 71 13.82 -8.76 -11.19
C THR A 71 12.93 -9.82 -10.54
N ALA A 72 12.37 -10.72 -11.34
CA ALA A 72 11.64 -11.89 -10.85
C ALA A 72 12.64 -13.02 -10.50
N TYR A 73 12.72 -13.39 -9.22
CA TYR A 73 13.57 -14.50 -8.76
C TYR A 73 12.82 -15.84 -8.68
N CYS A 74 11.52 -15.83 -8.36
CA CYS A 74 10.72 -17.06 -8.19
C CYS A 74 10.48 -17.86 -9.49
N GLN A 75 10.78 -17.29 -10.66
CA GLN A 75 10.65 -17.93 -11.98
C GLN A 75 12.01 -18.28 -12.61
N GLN A 76 13.11 -18.13 -11.87
CA GLN A 76 14.45 -18.51 -12.33
C GLN A 76 14.64 -20.03 -12.17
N SER A 77 13.90 -20.80 -12.96
CA SER A 77 14.28 -22.19 -13.29
C SER A 77 14.74 -22.22 -14.74
N PRO A 78 15.90 -22.82 -15.03
CA PRO A 78 16.57 -22.72 -16.31
C PRO A 78 15.77 -23.44 -17.39
N SER A 79 15.96 -23.01 -18.64
CA SER A 79 15.66 -23.77 -19.84
C SER A 79 16.50 -25.07 -19.87
N ARG A 80 16.23 -26.01 -18.97
CA ARG A 80 16.93 -27.29 -18.87
C ARG A 80 15.99 -28.40 -18.40
N PHE A 81 14.97 -28.64 -19.21
CA PHE A 81 14.43 -29.98 -19.40
C PHE A 81 14.52 -30.25 -20.90
N ARG A 82 15.66 -30.80 -21.33
CA ARG A 82 15.81 -31.59 -22.55
C ARG A 82 15.71 -33.05 -22.13
#